data_AF-A0A2X1KHE5-F1
#
_entry.id   AF-A0A2X1KHE5-F1
#
_cell.length_a   1.000
_cell.length_b   1.000
_cell.length_c   1.000
_cell.angle_alpha   90.00
_cell.angle_beta   90.00
_cell.angle_gamma   90.00
#
_symmetry.space_group_name_H-M   'P 1'
#
loop_
_entity.id
_entity.type
_entity.pdbx_description
1 polymer ?
#
loop_
_entity_poly.entity_id
_entity_poly.type
_entity_poly.pdbx_seq_one_letter_code
_entity_poly.pdbx_strand_id
1 'polypeptide(L)'
;MDYFTLFGLPARYQLDTQALSLRFQDLQRQYHPDKFASGSQAEQLAAVQQSATINQAWQTLRHPLMRAEYLLSLHGFDLASEQHYCARHRVPDGTVGAARRAGRDRTGER
;
A
#
# COMPACT_ATOMS: atom_id res chain seq x y z
N MET A 1 8.10 -10.05 -2.19
CA MET A 1 9.15 -10.12 -1.15
C MET A 1 9.06 -8.85 -0.34
N ASP A 2 8.93 -8.98 0.98
CA ASP A 2 8.78 -7.82 1.86
C ASP A 2 10.11 -7.10 2.08
N TYR A 3 10.05 -5.79 2.30
CA TYR A 3 11.22 -4.98 2.62
C TYR A 3 11.88 -5.43 3.91
N PHE A 4 11.11 -5.89 4.90
CA PHE A 4 11.64 -6.44 6.14
C PHE A 4 12.48 -7.70 5.88
N THR A 5 11.96 -8.63 5.07
CA THR A 5 12.64 -9.86 4.67
C THR A 5 13.91 -9.56 3.86
N LEU A 6 13.90 -8.53 3.01
CA LEU A 6 15.08 -8.08 2.26
C LEU A 6 16.25 -7.68 3.17
N PHE A 7 15.96 -6.98 4.26
CA PHE A 7 16.99 -6.57 5.24
C PHE A 7 17.27 -7.64 6.31
N GLY A 8 16.59 -8.80 6.27
CA GLY A 8 16.67 -9.83 7.31
C GLY A 8 16.17 -9.34 8.66
N LEU A 9 15.23 -8.38 8.66
CA LEU A 9 14.66 -7.79 9.86
C LEU A 9 13.25 -8.34 10.09
N PRO A 10 12.82 -8.51 11.36
CA PRO A 10 11.44 -8.86 11.65
C PRO A 10 10.50 -7.72 11.26
N ALA A 11 9.32 -8.09 10.75
CA ALA A 11 8.26 -7.14 10.39
C ALA A 11 7.61 -6.54 11.64
N ARG A 12 8.24 -5.51 12.20
CA ARG A 12 7.76 -4.75 13.37
C ARG A 12 7.95 -3.25 13.18
N TYR A 13 7.07 -2.48 13.81
CA TYR A 13 7.16 -1.03 13.80
C TYR A 13 8.41 -0.50 14.51
N GLN A 14 8.74 -1.10 15.67
CA GLN A 14 9.98 -0.82 16.40
C GLN A 14 11.17 -1.44 15.68
N LEU A 15 11.86 -0.62 14.90
CA LEU A 15 13.01 -1.03 14.12
C LEU A 15 14.20 -0.12 14.46
N ASP A 16 15.34 -0.76 14.72
CA ASP A 16 16.60 -0.07 15.01
C ASP A 16 17.18 0.51 13.71
N THR A 17 17.20 1.83 13.62
CA THR A 17 17.71 2.57 12.48
C THR A 17 19.21 2.39 12.28
N GLN A 18 19.96 2.05 13.34
CA GLN A 18 21.38 1.72 13.21
C GLN A 18 21.56 0.37 12.52
N ALA A 19 20.86 -0.66 12.99
CA ALA A 19 20.86 -1.98 12.35
C ALA A 19 20.40 -1.91 10.89
N LEU A 20 19.35 -1.12 10.59
CA LEU A 20 18.90 -0.86 9.21
C LEU A 20 20.03 -0.27 8.35
N SER A 21 20.71 0.76 8.86
CA SER A 21 21.75 1.46 8.11
C SER A 21 22.95 0.56 7.83
N LEU A 22 23.33 -0.28 8.80
CA LEU A 22 24.40 -1.28 8.62
C LEU A 22 24.01 -2.31 7.55
N ARG A 23 22.80 -2.86 7.60
CA ARG A 23 22.31 -3.84 6.60
C ARG A 23 22.19 -3.23 5.21
N PHE A 24 21.75 -1.97 5.13
CA PHE A 24 21.68 -1.24 3.88
C PHE A 24 23.05 -1.06 3.24
N GLN A 25 24.06 -0.62 4.00
CA GLN A 25 25.43 -0.46 3.47
C GLN A 25 26.01 -1.80 3.01
N ASP A 26 25.76 -2.88 3.74
CA ASP A 26 26.21 -4.21 3.36
C ASP A 26 25.57 -4.68 2.04
N LEU A 27 24.25 -4.56 1.91
CA LEU A 27 23.53 -4.89 0.68
C LEU A 27 23.95 -4.00 -0.49
N GLN A 28 24.12 -2.70 -0.27
CA GLN A 28 24.57 -1.77 -1.31
C GLN A 28 25.96 -2.13 -1.81
N ARG A 29 26.87 -2.60 -0.95
CA ARG A 29 28.20 -3.09 -1.34
C ARG A 29 28.16 -4.43 -2.08
N GLN A 30 27.18 -5.28 -1.77
CA GLN A 30 27.00 -6.56 -2.45
C GLN A 30 26.41 -6.37 -3.85
N TYR A 31 25.40 -5.51 -3.98
CA TYR A 31 24.62 -5.29 -5.20
C TYR A 31 25.01 -4.01 -5.97
N HIS A 32 26.17 -3.41 -5.66
CA HIS A 32 26.60 -2.16 -6.28
C HIS A 32 26.76 -2.34 -7.80
N PRO A 33 26.20 -1.44 -8.63
CA PRO A 33 26.27 -1.57 -10.10
C PRO A 33 27.70 -1.57 -10.63
N ASP A 34 28.64 -0.95 -9.92
CA ASP A 34 30.07 -0.93 -10.28
C ASP A 34 30.70 -2.33 -10.32
N LYS A 35 30.23 -3.27 -9.49
CA LYS A 35 30.69 -4.67 -9.54
C LYS A 35 30.21 -5.42 -10.78
N PHE A 36 29.05 -5.01 -11.31
CA PHE A 36 28.43 -5.62 -12.48
C PHE A 36 28.73 -4.84 -13.76
N ALA A 37 29.47 -3.74 -13.67
CA ALA A 37 29.88 -2.92 -14.82
C ALA A 37 30.74 -3.71 -15.83
N SER A 38 31.46 -4.74 -15.37
CA SER A 38 32.21 -5.66 -16.23
C SER A 38 31.38 -6.85 -16.76
N GLY A 39 30.13 -6.99 -16.32
CA GLY A 39 29.21 -8.05 -16.74
C GLY A 39 28.43 -7.70 -18.01
N SER A 40 27.54 -8.61 -18.41
CA SER A 40 26.62 -8.41 -19.52
C SER A 40 25.62 -7.27 -19.27
N GLN A 41 25.06 -6.70 -20.33
CA GLN A 41 24.06 -5.63 -20.22
C GLN A 41 22.83 -6.05 -19.38
N ALA A 42 22.45 -7.32 -19.44
CA ALA A 42 21.38 -7.87 -18.62
C ALA A 42 21.72 -7.89 -17.13
N GLU A 43 22.96 -8.25 -16.78
CA GLU A 43 23.44 -8.25 -15.39
C GLU A 43 23.56 -6.83 -14.83
N GLN A 44 24.02 -5.87 -15.64
CA GLN A 44 24.05 -4.46 -15.27
C GLN A 44 22.65 -3.94 -14.97
N LEU A 45 21.69 -4.22 -15.85
CA LEU A 45 20.30 -3.80 -15.66
C LEU A 45 19.69 -4.43 -14.41
N ALA A 46 19.94 -5.71 -14.18
CA ALA A 46 19.49 -6.41 -12.97
C ALA A 46 20.11 -5.81 -11.69
N ALA A 47 21.40 -5.47 -11.70
CA ALA A 47 22.09 -4.84 -10.57
C ALA A 47 21.53 -3.44 -10.26
N VAL A 48 21.24 -2.64 -11.29
CA VAL A 48 20.60 -1.33 -11.15
C VAL A 48 19.20 -1.47 -10.55
N GLN A 49 18.40 -2.42 -11.06
CA GLN A 49 17.05 -2.67 -10.55
C GLN A 49 17.08 -3.11 -9.07
N GLN A 50 18.00 -4.00 -8.71
CA GLN A 50 18.17 -4.44 -7.32
C GLN A 50 18.60 -3.30 -6.41
N SER A 51 19.58 -2.50 -6.84
CA SER A 51 20.01 -1.31 -6.10
C SER A 51 18.86 -0.32 -5.88
N ALA A 52 18.03 -0.10 -6.90
CA ALA A 52 16.84 0.74 -6.79
C ALA A 52 15.84 0.17 -5.77
N THR A 53 15.57 -1.14 -5.80
CA THR A 53 14.69 -1.81 -4.81
C THR A 53 15.21 -1.67 -3.38
N ILE A 54 16.53 -1.85 -3.17
CA ILE A 54 17.16 -1.70 -1.84
C ILE A 54 17.04 -0.26 -1.34
N ASN A 55 17.25 0.73 -2.21
CA ASN A 55 17.11 2.14 -1.87
C ASN A 55 15.68 2.51 -1.49
N GLN A 56 14.70 2.03 -2.27
CA GLN A 56 13.27 2.24 -1.96
C GLN A 56 12.90 1.62 -0.61
N ALA A 57 13.28 0.37 -0.39
CA ALA A 57 13.04 -0.33 0.86
C ALA A 57 13.66 0.41 2.06
N TRP A 58 14.87 0.94 1.91
CA TRP A 58 15.53 1.74 2.95
C TRP A 58 14.79 3.04 3.23
N GLN A 59 14.35 3.78 2.20
CA GLN A 59 13.58 5.02 2.37
C GLN A 59 12.24 4.76 3.11
N THR A 60 11.50 3.72 2.70
CA THR A 60 10.24 3.33 3.34
C THR A 60 10.44 2.94 4.80
N LEU A 61 11.47 2.15 5.11
CA LEU A 61 11.72 1.74 6.49
C LEU A 61 12.36 2.82 7.35
N ARG A 62 13.09 3.78 6.78
CA ARG A 62 13.72 4.88 7.51
C ARG A 62 12.70 5.91 8.01
N HIS A 63 11.68 6.21 7.20
CA HIS A 63 10.64 7.16 7.59
C HIS A 63 9.57 6.49 8.48
N PRO A 64 9.33 7.00 9.71
CA PRO A 64 8.36 6.39 10.62
C PRO A 64 6.92 6.32 10.09
N LEU A 65 6.52 7.32 9.29
CA LEU A 65 5.20 7.35 8.63
C LEU A 65 5.11 6.29 7.52
N MET A 66 6.02 6.34 6.54
CA MET A 66 6.08 5.36 5.44
C MET A 66 6.21 3.92 5.96
N ARG A 67 6.91 3.71 7.07
CA ARG A 67 7.01 2.40 7.75
C ARG A 67 5.66 1.95 8.30
N ALA A 68 4.92 2.84 8.96
CA ALA A 68 3.58 2.53 9.45
C ALA A 68 2.63 2.17 8.30
N GLU A 69 2.64 3.00 7.25
CA GLU A 69 1.84 2.79 6.04
C GLU A 69 2.15 1.44 5.40
N TYR A 70 3.44 1.13 5.20
CA TYR A 70 3.87 -0.15 4.65
C TYR A 70 3.46 -1.33 5.51
N LEU A 71 3.61 -1.23 6.84
CA LEU A 71 3.19 -2.30 7.76
C LEU A 71 1.68 -2.52 7.73
N LEU A 72 0.90 -1.45 7.60
CA LEU A 72 -0.55 -1.51 7.43
C LEU A 72 -0.95 -2.15 6.10
N SER A 73 -0.27 -1.80 5.00
CA SER A 73 -0.46 -2.45 3.70
C SER A 73 -0.18 -3.96 3.75
N LEU A 74 0.83 -4.40 4.51
CA LEU A 74 1.10 -5.84 4.72
C LEU A 74 -0.04 -6.56 5.45
N HIS A 75 -0.78 -5.86 6.30
CA HIS A 75 -1.95 -6.38 7.00
C HIS A 75 -3.26 -6.23 6.18
N GLY A 76 -3.18 -5.76 4.93
CA GLY A 76 -4.34 -5.54 4.06
C GLY A 76 -5.06 -4.20 4.26
N PHE A 77 -4.46 -3.28 5.02
CA PHE A 77 -4.94 -1.90 5.15
C PHE A 77 -4.18 -1.03 4.16
N ASP A 78 -4.73 -0.89 2.96
CA ASP A 78 -4.17 -0.02 1.94
C ASP A 78 -4.54 1.44 2.24
N LEU A 79 -3.60 2.20 2.82
CA LEU A 79 -3.77 3.63 3.11
C LEU A 79 -3.53 4.51 1.88
N ALA A 80 -2.89 3.97 0.85
CA ALA A 80 -2.64 4.67 -0.42
C ALA A 80 -3.91 4.78 -1.28
N SER A 81 -4.93 3.98 -0.98
CA SER A 81 -6.25 4.13 -1.58
C SER A 81 -7.05 5.18 -0.79
N GLU A 82 -6.97 6.42 -1.24
CA GLU A 82 -7.99 7.45 -1.00
C GLU A 82 -9.35 7.00 -1.54
N GLN A 83 -10.02 5.98 -0.96
CA GLN A 83 -11.38 5.65 -1.41
C GLN A 83 -12.30 4.74 -0.57
N HIS A 84 -11.95 4.23 0.62
CA HIS A 84 -12.81 3.24 1.28
C HIS A 84 -13.32 3.54 2.70
N TYR A 85 -13.43 4.81 3.13
CA TYR A 85 -14.17 5.09 4.37
C TYR A 85 -15.72 5.06 4.20
N CYS A 86 -16.28 5.11 2.98
CA CYS A 86 -17.73 5.29 2.80
C CYS A 86 -18.49 4.08 2.19
N ALA A 87 -18.05 2.83 2.39
CA ALA A 87 -18.74 1.67 1.81
C ALA A 87 -19.04 0.52 2.79
N ARG A 88 -18.99 0.74 4.12
CA ARG A 88 -19.29 -0.32 5.11
C ARG A 88 -20.63 -0.16 5.83
N HIS A 89 -21.34 0.96 5.66
CA HIS A 89 -22.61 1.21 6.36
C HIS A 89 -23.75 1.60 5.41
N ARG A 90 -24.12 0.69 4.50
CA ARG A 90 -25.41 0.80 3.79
C ARG A 90 -26.50 0.34 4.75
N VAL A 91 -27.07 1.27 5.51
CA VAL A 91 -28.36 1.05 6.17
C VAL A 91 -29.41 0.77 5.09
N PRO A 92 -30.11 -0.37 5.11
CA PRO A 92 -31.26 -0.58 4.24
C PRO A 92 -32.38 0.32 4.74
N ASP A 93 -32.59 1.45 4.07
CA ASP A 93 -33.69 2.35 4.35
C ASP A 93 -35.01 1.59 4.15
N GLY A 94 -35.82 1.61 5.20
CA GLY A 94 -37.04 0.84 5.32
C GLY A 94 -38.04 1.21 4.24
N THR A 95 -38.69 0.19 3.71
CA THR A 95 -39.81 0.26 2.78
C THR A 95 -40.94 1.09 3.39
N VAL A 96 -41.05 2.38 3.04
CA VAL A 96 -42.24 3.17 3.40
C VAL A 96 -43.38 2.74 2.50
N GLY A 97 -44.37 2.15 3.15
CA GLY A 97 -45.52 1.48 2.59
C GLY A 97 -46.27 2.28 1.54
N ALA A 98 -46.69 1.52 0.53
CA ALA A 98 -47.76 1.85 -0.39
C ALA A 98 -49.00 2.38 0.37
N ALA A 99 -49.28 3.68 0.24
CA ALA A 99 -50.56 4.26 0.60
C ALA A 99 -51.43 4.37 -0.66
N ARG A 100 -52.21 3.31 -0.91
CA ARG A 100 -53.41 3.35 -1.74
C ARG A 100 -54.38 4.40 -1.18
N ARG A 101 -54.75 5.41 -1.98
CA ARG A 101 -56.11 5.98 -2.04
C ARG A 101 -56.40 6.26 -3.50
N ALA A 102 -57.15 5.40 -4.18
CA ALA A 102 -58.62 5.40 -4.19
C ALA A 102 -59.16 6.71 -4.78
N GLY A 103 -59.66 6.60 -6.01
CA GLY A 103 -59.98 7.74 -6.86
C GLY A 103 -61.31 8.42 -6.59
N ARG A 104 -61.62 9.35 -7.49
CA ARG A 104 -62.97 9.61 -7.97
C ARG A 104 -62.89 10.46 -9.23
N ASP A 105 -63.30 9.85 -10.32
CA ASP A 105 -64.01 10.54 -11.40
C ASP A 105 -65.08 11.46 -10.82
N ARG A 106 -65.21 12.65 -11.41
CA ARG A 106 -66.51 13.20 -11.82
C ARG A 106 -66.32 14.40 -12.73
N THR A 107 -66.44 14.09 -14.01
CA THR A 107 -67.07 14.87 -15.08
C THR A 107 -68.12 15.88 -14.60
N GLY A 108 -68.03 17.10 -15.13
CA GLY A 108 -69.09 18.03 -15.55
C GLY A 108 -70.34 18.28 -14.69
N GLU A 109 -70.64 19.56 -14.42
CA GLU A 109 -71.89 20.20 -14.86
C GLU A 109 -71.96 21.69 -14.42
N ARG A 110 -72.30 22.54 -15.41
CA ARG A 110 -72.85 23.92 -15.36
C ARG A 110 -71.88 25.09 -15.34
#